data_AF-A0A939VW00-F1
#
_entry.id   AF-A0A939VW00-F1
#
_cell.length_a   1.000
_cell.length_b   1.000
_cell.length_c   1.000
_cell.angle_alpha   90.00
_cell.angle_beta   90.00
_cell.angle_gamma   90.00
#
_symmetry.space_group_name_H-M   'P 1'
#
loop_
_entity.id
_entity.type
_entity.pdbx_description
1 polymer ?
#
loop_
_entity_poly.entity_id
_entity_poly.type
_entity_poly.pdbx_seq_one_letter_code
_entity_poly.pdbx_strand_id
1 'polypeptide(L)'
;MKKRFAIRGFNLCESLLRHTPEQLRSFIRRMKHLQFNTIIIHYDYGWRRYKDLILEECSRAGVEITLMTFGPRTFFRYTDWKPEFLA
;
A
#
# COMPACT_ATOMS: atom_id res chain seq x y z
N MET A 1 -23.19 13.49 0.22
CA MET A 1 -23.74 12.33 0.97
C MET A 1 -22.67 11.82 1.94
N LYS A 2 -22.95 11.81 3.25
CA LYS A 2 -22.01 11.29 4.25
C LYS A 2 -21.80 9.80 4.02
N LYS A 3 -20.55 9.34 3.87
CA LYS A 3 -20.24 7.92 3.69
C LYS A 3 -20.47 7.19 5.03
N ARG A 4 -21.07 5.99 4.98
CA ARG A 4 -21.34 5.15 6.17
C ARG A 4 -20.06 4.74 6.89
N PHE A 5 -19.01 4.46 6.13
CA PHE A 5 -17.70 4.06 6.65
C PHE A 5 -16.67 5.10 6.26
N ALA A 6 -15.90 5.58 7.25
CA ALA A 6 -14.79 6.50 7.00
C ALA A 6 -13.65 5.83 6.24
N ILE A 7 -13.40 4.55 6.50
CA ILE A 7 -12.34 3.74 5.88
C ILE A 7 -12.98 2.75 4.90
N ARG A 8 -12.52 2.77 3.65
CA ARG A 8 -13.02 1.90 2.57
C ARG A 8 -11.84 1.55 1.69
N GLY A 9 -11.51 0.26 1.58
CA GLY A 9 -10.30 -0.12 0.86
C GLY A 9 -10.14 -1.60 0.60
N PHE A 10 -8.94 -1.95 0.16
CA PHE A 10 -8.50 -3.31 -0.11
C PHE A 10 -7.22 -3.63 0.64
N ASN A 11 -7.01 -4.92 0.91
CA ASN A 11 -5.72 -5.45 1.34
C ASN A 11 -5.08 -6.24 0.20
N LEU A 12 -3.96 -5.75 -0.33
CA LEU A 12 -3.17 -6.40 -1.38
C LEU A 12 -1.99 -7.14 -0.74
N CYS A 13 -2.17 -8.44 -0.63
CA CYS A 13 -1.17 -9.38 -0.12
C CYS A 13 -0.30 -9.92 -1.28
N GLU A 14 -0.16 -11.24 -1.38
CA GLU A 14 0.66 -11.97 -2.36
C GLU A 14 0.23 -11.69 -3.80
N SER A 15 -1.02 -11.28 -4.02
CA SER A 15 -1.55 -10.98 -5.35
C SER A 15 -0.77 -9.86 -6.04
N LEU A 16 -0.19 -8.91 -5.28
CA LEU A 16 0.60 -7.81 -5.85
C LEU A 16 1.77 -8.31 -6.72
N LEU A 17 2.38 -9.45 -6.37
CA LEU A 17 3.47 -10.06 -7.15
C LEU A 17 3.03 -10.60 -8.51
N ARG A 18 1.73 -10.86 -8.70
CA ARG A 18 1.16 -11.47 -9.90
C ARG A 18 0.60 -10.45 -10.90
N HIS A 19 0.54 -9.17 -10.52
CA HIS A 19 0.02 -8.12 -11.38
C HIS A 19 1.13 -7.52 -12.25
N THR A 20 0.77 -7.13 -13.47
CA THR A 20 1.59 -6.22 -14.29
C THR A 20 1.46 -4.77 -13.78
N PRO A 21 2.41 -3.88 -14.13
CA PRO A 21 2.30 -2.46 -13.82
C PRO A 21 0.96 -1.84 -14.27
N GLU A 22 0.49 -2.17 -15.47
CA GLU A 22 -0.74 -1.61 -16.06
C GLU A 22 -1.98 -2.08 -15.30
N GLN A 23 -2.01 -3.35 -14.89
CA GLN A 23 -3.08 -3.89 -14.06
C GLN A 23 -3.15 -3.17 -12.72
N LEU A 24 -1.98 -2.91 -12.09
CA LEU A 24 -1.89 -2.20 -10.82
C LEU A 24 -2.31 -0.73 -10.95
N ARG A 25 -1.88 -0.01 -12.00
CA ARG A 25 -2.35 1.36 -12.30
C ARG A 25 -3.87 1.38 -12.48
N SER A 26 -4.41 0.46 -13.29
CA SER A 26 -5.85 0.39 -13.55
C SER A 26 -6.63 0.13 -12.25
N PHE A 27 -6.14 -0.78 -11.41
CA PHE A 27 -6.75 -1.11 -10.13
C PHE A 27 -6.83 0.11 -9.21
N ILE A 28 -5.70 0.80 -8.98
CA ILE A 28 -5.64 1.98 -8.09
C ILE A 28 -6.54 3.11 -8.62
N ARG A 29 -6.53 3.37 -9.94
CA ARG A 29 -7.42 4.39 -10.53
C ARG A 29 -8.90 4.07 -10.36
N ARG A 30 -9.30 2.80 -10.48
CA ARG A 30 -10.69 2.37 -10.24
C ARG A 30 -11.15 2.61 -8.81
N MET A 31 -10.24 2.55 -7.82
CA MET A 31 -10.58 2.84 -6.43
C MET A 31 -11.20 4.23 -6.25
N LYS A 32 -10.69 5.25 -6.97
CA LYS A 32 -11.26 6.60 -6.98
C LYS A 32 -12.72 6.62 -7.48
N HIS A 33 -12.99 5.96 -8.60
CA HIS A 33 -14.34 5.86 -9.17
C HIS A 33 -15.31 5.14 -8.24
N LEU A 34 -14.82 4.12 -7.52
CA LEU A 34 -15.57 3.35 -6.53
C LEU A 34 -15.60 4.02 -5.14
N GLN A 35 -14.99 5.21 -5.01
CA GLN A 35 -14.93 6.00 -3.79
C GLN A 35 -14.26 5.28 -2.60
N PHE A 36 -13.34 4.36 -2.88
CA PHE A 36 -12.39 3.81 -1.92
C PHE A 36 -11.30 4.84 -1.63
N ASN A 37 -10.79 4.85 -0.40
CA ASN A 37 -9.85 5.87 0.08
C ASN A 37 -8.62 5.31 0.79
N THR A 38 -8.52 3.99 0.98
CA THR A 38 -7.31 3.40 1.54
C THR A 38 -6.94 2.10 0.85
N ILE A 39 -5.66 1.75 0.86
CA ILE A 39 -5.11 0.50 0.36
C ILE A 39 -4.05 0.01 1.35
N ILE A 40 -4.13 -1.26 1.74
CA ILE A 40 -3.09 -1.91 2.52
C ILE A 40 -2.18 -2.66 1.55
N ILE A 41 -0.88 -2.39 1.60
CA ILE A 41 0.14 -3.07 0.80
C ILE A 41 1.10 -3.79 1.73
N HIS A 42 1.39 -5.05 1.45
CA HIS A 42 2.37 -5.81 2.21
C HIS A 42 3.79 -5.52 1.73
N TYR A 43 4.68 -5.12 2.63
CA TYR A 43 6.09 -4.83 2.32
C TYR A 43 6.79 -6.03 1.67
N ASP A 44 6.51 -7.23 2.17
CA ASP A 44 7.14 -8.47 1.69
C ASP A 44 6.60 -8.91 0.31
N TYR A 45 5.49 -8.35 -0.16
CA TYR A 45 4.83 -8.77 -1.39
C TYR A 45 4.77 -7.64 -2.42
N GLY A 46 5.81 -7.52 -3.23
CA GLY A 46 5.81 -6.65 -4.41
C GLY A 46 6.00 -5.16 -4.13
N TRP A 47 6.02 -4.72 -2.86
CA TRP A 47 6.31 -3.32 -2.49
C TRP A 47 7.64 -2.85 -3.08
N ARG A 48 8.73 -3.60 -2.90
CA ARG A 48 10.04 -3.25 -3.47
C ARG A 48 10.02 -3.10 -4.99
N ARG A 49 9.18 -3.85 -5.68
CA ARG A 49 9.07 -3.85 -7.15
C ARG A 49 8.24 -2.68 -7.67
N TYR A 50 7.19 -2.30 -6.95
CA TYR A 50 6.17 -1.38 -7.44
C TYR A 50 5.99 -0.12 -6.59
N LYS A 51 6.84 0.11 -5.58
CA LYS A 51 6.76 1.25 -4.63
C LYS A 51 6.45 2.56 -5.33
N ASP A 52 7.26 2.95 -6.31
CA ASP A 52 7.14 4.27 -6.92
C ASP A 52 5.85 4.42 -7.72
N LEU A 53 5.44 3.36 -8.43
CA LEU A 53 4.17 3.31 -9.15
C LEU A 53 2.97 3.38 -8.20
N ILE A 54 3.01 2.62 -7.09
CA ILE A 54 1.95 2.62 -6.08
C ILE A 54 1.82 4.01 -5.46
N LEU A 55 2.93 4.62 -5.03
CA LEU A 55 2.94 5.97 -4.45
C LEU A 55 2.38 7.01 -5.42
N GLU A 56 2.84 6.99 -6.69
CA GLU A 56 2.38 7.89 -7.74
C GLU A 56 0.87 7.78 -7.99
N GLU A 57 0.38 6.57 -8.22
CA GLU A 57 -1.03 6.33 -8.56
C GLU A 57 -1.96 6.57 -7.38
N CYS A 58 -1.57 6.18 -6.15
CA CYS A 58 -2.36 6.43 -4.95
C CYS A 58 -2.47 7.92 -4.64
N SER A 59 -1.38 8.68 -4.80
CA SER A 59 -1.40 10.14 -4.66
C SER A 59 -2.37 10.78 -5.66
N ARG A 60 -2.32 10.39 -6.94
CA ARG A 60 -3.26 10.88 -7.98
C ARG A 60 -4.71 10.47 -7.74
N ALA A 61 -4.92 9.27 -7.18
CA ALA A 61 -6.25 8.72 -6.92
C ALA A 61 -6.88 9.27 -5.62
N GLY A 62 -6.10 9.91 -4.75
CA GLY A 62 -6.55 10.29 -3.40
C GLY A 62 -6.81 9.06 -2.51
N VAL A 63 -5.97 8.03 -2.65
CA VAL A 63 -6.02 6.78 -1.89
C VAL A 63 -4.85 6.77 -0.91
N GLU A 64 -5.13 6.66 0.39
CA GLU A 64 -4.12 6.55 1.43
C GLU A 64 -3.49 5.15 1.43
N ILE A 65 -2.18 5.07 1.64
CA ILE A 65 -1.46 3.79 1.70
C ILE A 65 -1.15 3.46 3.16
N THR A 66 -1.52 2.26 3.58
CA THR A 66 -0.99 1.64 4.80
C THR A 66 -0.02 0.54 4.40
N LEU A 67 1.24 0.68 4.79
CA LEU A 67 2.26 -0.34 4.55
C LEU A 67 2.24 -1.35 5.71
N MET A 68 1.88 -2.59 5.41
CA MET A 68 1.91 -3.71 6.36
C MET A 68 3.29 -4.39 6.32
N THR A 69 3.89 -4.60 7.49
CA THR A 69 5.14 -5.35 7.64
C THR A 69 4.90 -6.58 8.52
N PHE A 70 5.49 -7.73 8.16
CA PHE A 70 5.36 -8.93 8.98
C PHE A 70 6.44 -8.96 10.06
N GLY A 71 6.02 -8.61 11.28
CA GLY A 71 6.86 -8.70 12.47
C GLY A 71 8.01 -7.70 12.52
N PRO A 72 8.76 -7.72 13.63
CA PRO A 72 9.76 -6.69 13.94
C PRO A 72 10.89 -6.65 12.90
N ARG A 73 11.32 -7.80 12.36
CA ARG A 73 12.42 -7.86 11.39
C ARG A 73 12.13 -7.10 10.10
N THR A 74 10.94 -7.26 9.54
CA THR A 74 10.56 -6.57 8.30
C THR A 74 10.36 -5.08 8.56
N PHE A 75 9.77 -4.73 9.70
CA PHE A 75 9.63 -3.34 10.13
C PHE A 75 11.00 -2.63 10.21
N PHE A 76 12.00 -3.23 10.86
CA PHE A 76 13.33 -2.63 11.00
C PHE A 76 14.11 -2.49 9.69
N ARG A 77 13.83 -3.36 8.70
CA ARG A 77 14.39 -3.21 7.35
C ARG A 77 13.82 -2.03 6.57
N TYR A 78 12.63 -1.55 6.96
CA TYR A 78 11.97 -0.43 6.29
C TYR A 78 12.31 0.92 6.94
N THR A 79 12.49 0.97 8.26
CA THR A 79 12.60 2.22 9.02
C THR A 79 14.01 2.78 9.16
N ASP A 80 14.99 2.27 8.42
CA ASP A 80 16.43 2.60 8.60
C ASP A 80 16.84 2.59 10.09
N TRP A 81 16.40 1.56 10.80
CA TRP A 81 16.36 1.60 12.26
C TRP A 81 17.75 1.63 12.90
N LYS A 82 17.97 2.59 13.80
CA LYS A 82 19.25 2.74 14.51
C LYS A 82 19.32 1.80 15.72
N PRO A 83 20.39 0.99 15.87
CA PRO A 83 20.54 0.03 16.98
C PRO A 83 20.48 0.63 18.39
N GLU A 84 20.74 1.93 18.53
CA GLU A 84 20.78 2.68 19.79
C GLU A 84 19.45 2.80 20.55
N PHE A 85 18.32 2.36 19.98
CA PHE A 85 17.02 2.37 20.67
C PHE A 85 16.75 1.15 21.57
N LEU A 86 17.65 0.16 21.59
CA LEU A 86 17.56 -1.04 22.44
C LEU A 86 18.71 -1.15 23.46
N ALA A 87 19.57 -0.13 23.52
CA ALA A 87 20.67 -0.04 24.48
C ALA A 87 20.22 0.60 25.80
#